data_AF-A0A497AIR1-F1
#
_entry.id   AF-A0A497AIR1-F1
#
_cell.length_a   1.000
_cell.length_b   1.000
_cell.length_c   1.000
_cell.angle_alpha   90.00
_cell.angle_beta   90.00
_cell.angle_gamma   90.00
#
_symmetry.space_group_name_H-M   'P 1'
#
loop_
_entity.id
_entity.type
_entity.pdbx_description
1 polymer ?
#
loop_
_entity_poly.entity_id
_entity_poly.type
_entity_poly.pdbx_seq_one_letter_code
_entity_poly.pdbx_strand_id
1 'polypeptide(L)'
;MHVHTKYSQDSLSEPKKIARFAKKRGLDGIAVTDHDTIEGWSEMIKVGKEFELKVVKGVEIKINPCSKDSFEILALFLSEGIKSNELFEILDEIKSQDGIIALPHPFDPFKGNPKEIRKILERVDAVEVFNSRVPASVYNRKALSFAKKHGLGMIGGSDAHTEREVGNAYT
;
A
#
# COMPACT_ATOMS: atom_id res chain seq x y z
N MET A 1 0.94 4.95 5.03
CA MET A 1 0.66 3.50 4.98
C MET A 1 0.95 2.91 3.59
N HIS A 2 2.02 3.36 2.92
CA HIS A 2 2.37 2.93 1.55
C HIS A 2 3.82 3.37 1.25
N VAL A 3 4.77 2.43 1.27
CA VAL A 3 6.22 2.69 1.10
C VAL A 3 6.91 1.47 0.48
N HIS A 4 7.72 1.72 -0.54
CA HIS A 4 8.54 0.72 -1.22
C HIS A 4 9.99 0.80 -0.78
N THR A 5 10.61 -0.37 -0.66
CA THR A 5 12.03 -0.56 -0.39
C THR A 5 12.76 -0.98 -1.67
N LYS A 6 14.09 -1.15 -1.59
CA LYS A 6 14.90 -1.72 -2.67
C LYS A 6 14.46 -3.12 -3.14
N TYR A 7 13.56 -3.78 -2.42
CA TYR A 7 13.01 -5.08 -2.79
C TYR A 7 11.84 -4.96 -3.78
N SER A 8 11.25 -3.77 -3.94
CA SER A 8 10.40 -3.48 -5.10
C SER A 8 11.26 -3.25 -6.34
N GLN A 9 10.78 -3.76 -7.48
CA GLN A 9 11.47 -3.66 -8.77
C GLN A 9 11.74 -2.23 -9.28
N ASP A 10 11.05 -1.23 -8.73
CA ASP A 10 11.09 0.17 -9.15
C ASP A 10 11.48 1.17 -8.04
N SER A 11 11.97 0.65 -6.90
CA SER A 11 12.47 1.47 -5.79
C SER A 11 13.93 1.15 -5.51
N LEU A 12 14.69 2.18 -5.13
CA LEU A 12 16.10 2.07 -4.72
C LEU A 12 16.29 2.41 -3.23
N SER A 13 15.18 2.43 -2.48
CA SER A 13 15.16 2.94 -1.12
C SER A 13 15.70 1.91 -0.13
N GLU A 14 16.89 2.19 0.41
CA GLU A 14 17.48 1.37 1.47
C GLU A 14 16.64 1.42 2.76
N PRO A 15 16.28 0.27 3.37
CA PRO A 15 15.51 0.21 4.62
C PRO A 15 15.99 1.16 5.73
N LYS A 16 17.31 1.23 5.95
CA LYS A 16 17.91 2.14 6.94
C LYS A 16 17.69 3.62 6.62
N LYS A 17 17.67 4.00 5.34
CA LYS A 17 17.37 5.38 4.93
C LYS A 17 15.88 5.68 5.07
N ILE A 18 15.01 4.74 4.69
CA ILE A 18 13.56 4.87 4.89
C ILE A 18 13.25 5.18 6.35
N ALA A 19 13.75 4.37 7.29
CA ALA A 19 13.51 4.58 8.71
C ALA A 19 14.05 5.93 9.20
N ARG A 20 15.23 6.34 8.74
CA ARG A 20 15.81 7.65 9.07
C ARG A 20 14.91 8.80 8.60
N PHE A 21 14.42 8.76 7.37
CA PHE A 21 13.53 9.80 6.84
C PHE A 21 12.16 9.79 7.53
N ALA A 22 11.61 8.61 7.83
CA ALA A 22 10.38 8.46 8.60
C ALA A 22 10.50 9.13 9.98
N LYS A 23 11.56 8.83 10.75
CA LYS A 23 11.79 9.45 12.06
C LYS A 23 12.08 10.94 11.96
N LYS A 24 12.84 11.38 10.95
CA LYS A 24 13.08 12.81 10.70
C LYS A 24 11.78 13.58 10.46
N ARG A 25 10.76 12.94 9.90
CA ARG A 25 9.42 13.50 9.66
C ARG A 25 8.43 13.27 10.82
N GLY A 26 8.89 12.69 11.93
CA GLY A 26 8.05 12.47 13.10
C GLY A 26 7.04 11.34 12.95
N LEU A 27 7.25 10.40 12.03
CA LEU A 27 6.33 9.26 11.87
C LEU A 27 6.51 8.23 13.01
N ASP A 28 5.41 7.71 13.51
CA ASP A 28 5.38 6.62 14.50
C ASP A 28 5.64 5.25 13.88
N GLY A 29 5.32 5.10 12.59
CA GLY A 29 5.46 3.85 11.87
C GLY A 29 5.36 3.99 10.37
N ILE A 30 5.67 2.89 9.68
CA ILE A 30 5.54 2.74 8.23
C ILE A 30 4.85 1.41 7.92
N ALA A 31 4.18 1.35 6.77
CA ALA A 31 3.81 0.09 6.14
C ALA A 31 4.77 -0.15 4.99
N VAL A 32 5.44 -1.31 5.00
CA VAL A 32 6.26 -1.78 3.89
C VAL A 32 5.33 -2.52 2.95
N THR A 33 5.25 -2.07 1.70
CA THR A 33 4.26 -2.53 0.73
C THR A 33 4.94 -2.74 -0.61
N ASP A 34 6.01 -3.54 -0.60
CA ASP A 34 6.76 -3.82 -1.83
C ASP A 34 5.89 -4.50 -2.89
N HIS A 35 6.21 -4.30 -4.17
CA HIS A 35 5.44 -4.88 -5.28
C HIS A 35 5.60 -6.39 -5.33
N ASP A 36 4.50 -7.12 -5.12
CA ASP A 36 4.41 -8.58 -5.25
C ASP A 36 5.47 -9.38 -4.46
N THR A 37 6.09 -8.78 -3.43
CA THR A 37 7.12 -9.40 -2.60
C THR A 37 7.07 -8.96 -1.15
N ILE A 38 7.53 -9.83 -0.26
CA ILE A 38 7.61 -9.60 1.19
C ILE A 38 9.06 -9.55 1.70
N GLU A 39 10.05 -9.62 0.81
CA GLU A 39 11.48 -9.69 1.17
C GLU A 39 11.94 -8.50 2.02
N GLY A 40 11.34 -7.32 1.81
CA GLY A 40 11.63 -6.11 2.58
C GLY A 40 11.22 -6.16 4.06
N TRP A 41 10.32 -7.07 4.45
CA TRP A 41 9.78 -7.11 5.82
C TRP A 41 10.86 -7.36 6.87
N SER A 42 11.71 -8.36 6.66
CA SER A 42 12.69 -8.78 7.66
C SER A 42 13.70 -7.66 7.95
N GLU A 43 14.25 -7.05 6.89
CA GLU A 43 15.20 -5.95 7.02
C GLU A 43 14.54 -4.71 7.65
N MET A 44 13.33 -4.33 7.20
CA MET A 44 12.65 -3.19 7.78
C MET A 44 12.23 -3.41 9.23
N ILE A 45 11.81 -4.60 9.64
CA ILE A 45 11.50 -4.89 11.05
C ILE A 45 12.74 -4.73 11.93
N LYS A 46 13.90 -5.22 11.47
CA LYS A 46 15.18 -5.05 12.19
C LYS A 46 15.53 -3.58 12.34
N VAL A 47 15.51 -2.83 11.23
CA VAL A 47 15.80 -1.39 11.24
C VAL A 47 14.75 -0.62 12.04
N GLY A 48 13.48 -0.99 11.97
CA GLY A 48 12.39 -0.36 12.72
C GLY A 48 12.64 -0.40 14.22
N LYS A 49 13.15 -1.52 14.74
CA LYS A 49 13.59 -1.63 16.14
C LYS A 49 14.74 -0.67 16.48
N GLU A 50 15.74 -0.54 15.60
CA GLU A 50 16.88 0.38 15.79
C GLU A 50 16.43 1.84 15.87
N PHE A 51 15.35 2.21 15.17
CA PHE A 51 14.85 3.58 15.05
C PHE A 51 13.60 3.86 15.89
N GLU A 52 13.13 2.90 16.69
CA GLU A 52 11.85 2.98 17.42
C GLU A 52 10.69 3.39 16.48
N LEU A 53 10.58 2.67 15.37
CA LEU A 53 9.59 2.87 14.32
C LEU A 53 8.76 1.60 14.17
N LYS A 54 7.43 1.71 14.28
CA LYS A 54 6.53 0.58 14.05
C LYS A 54 6.57 0.18 12.57
N VAL A 55 6.59 -1.12 12.29
CA VAL A 55 6.59 -1.64 10.92
C VAL A 55 5.36 -2.51 10.72
N VAL A 56 4.48 -2.07 9.85
CA VAL A 56 3.35 -2.85 9.35
C VAL A 56 3.84 -3.68 8.16
N LYS A 57 3.65 -5.00 8.26
CA LYS A 57 3.89 -5.94 7.17
C LYS A 57 2.77 -5.81 6.15
N GLY A 58 3.09 -5.41 4.94
CA GLY A 58 2.15 -5.38 3.84
C GLY A 58 2.79 -5.66 2.49
N VAL A 59 1.99 -5.67 1.44
CA VAL A 59 2.43 -5.90 0.07
C VAL A 59 1.46 -5.16 -0.86
N GLU A 60 1.99 -4.55 -1.91
CA GLU A 60 1.16 -4.04 -3.01
C GLU A 60 1.10 -5.12 -4.09
N ILE A 61 -0.07 -5.73 -4.24
CA ILE A 61 -0.29 -6.86 -5.13
C ILE A 61 -0.87 -6.35 -6.44
N LYS A 62 -0.23 -6.71 -7.55
CA LYS A 62 -0.71 -6.38 -8.89
C LYS A 62 -1.68 -7.44 -9.39
N ILE A 63 -2.92 -7.04 -9.61
CA ILE A 63 -3.96 -7.92 -10.15
C ILE A 63 -3.99 -7.80 -11.67
N ASN A 64 -4.09 -8.95 -12.35
CA ASN A 64 -4.19 -9.08 -13.81
C ASN A 64 -3.18 -8.19 -14.60
N PRO A 65 -1.86 -8.25 -14.29
CA PRO A 65 -0.86 -7.28 -14.75
C PRO A 65 -0.72 -7.18 -16.27
N CYS A 66 -1.08 -8.23 -17.01
CA CYS A 66 -0.97 -8.30 -18.47
C CYS A 66 -2.29 -7.98 -19.20
N SER A 67 -3.27 -7.38 -18.51
CA SER A 67 -4.62 -7.15 -19.05
C SER A 67 -5.09 -5.69 -18.88
N LYS A 68 -6.15 -5.33 -19.60
CA LYS A 68 -6.86 -4.05 -19.43
C LYS A 68 -7.63 -3.96 -18.10
N ASP A 69 -7.78 -5.09 -17.42
CA ASP A 69 -8.43 -5.23 -16.13
C ASP A 69 -7.40 -5.17 -14.98
N SER A 70 -6.18 -4.68 -15.26
CA SER A 70 -5.14 -4.52 -14.23
C SER A 70 -5.52 -3.46 -13.20
N PHE A 71 -5.20 -3.74 -11.93
CA PHE A 71 -5.24 -2.79 -10.80
C PHE A 71 -4.38 -3.32 -9.66
N GLU A 72 -4.29 -2.56 -8.57
CA GLU A 72 -3.45 -2.89 -7.41
C GLU A 72 -4.29 -2.95 -6.12
N ILE A 73 -3.84 -3.76 -5.16
CA ILE A 73 -4.42 -3.89 -3.82
C ILE A 73 -3.30 -3.82 -2.80
N LEU A 74 -3.51 -3.09 -1.69
CA LEU A 74 -2.68 -3.19 -0.51
C LEU A 74 -3.25 -4.26 0.41
N ALA A 75 -2.45 -5.28 0.68
CA ALA A 75 -2.68 -6.20 1.78
C ALA A 75 -1.83 -5.76 2.97
N LEU A 76 -2.46 -5.40 4.09
CA LEU A 76 -1.78 -4.86 5.27
C LEU A 76 -2.00 -5.77 6.48
N PHE A 77 -1.07 -5.69 7.44
CA PHE A 77 -1.07 -6.49 8.68
C PHE A 77 -0.95 -7.99 8.44
N LEU A 78 -0.23 -8.39 7.39
CA LEU A 78 -0.02 -9.79 7.07
C LEU A 78 0.93 -10.49 8.05
N SER A 79 0.75 -11.80 8.19
CA SER A 79 1.63 -12.68 8.95
C SER A 79 2.62 -13.44 8.06
N GLU A 80 2.17 -13.86 6.87
CA GLU A 80 2.92 -14.52 5.80
C GLU A 80 2.58 -13.92 4.42
N GLY A 81 3.34 -14.32 3.39
CA GLY A 81 3.08 -13.88 2.02
C GLY A 81 1.86 -14.54 1.39
N ILE A 82 1.32 -13.91 0.35
CA ILE A 82 0.21 -14.45 -0.44
C ILE A 82 0.74 -15.42 -1.50
N LYS A 83 0.06 -16.56 -1.69
CA LYS A 83 0.50 -17.64 -2.58
C LYS A 83 -0.29 -17.67 -3.88
N SER A 84 -1.58 -17.42 -3.83
CA SER A 84 -2.43 -17.44 -5.02
C SER A 84 -2.19 -16.24 -5.93
N ASN A 85 -2.45 -16.44 -7.22
CA ASN A 85 -2.52 -15.39 -8.25
C ASN A 85 -3.97 -15.10 -8.67
N GLU A 86 -4.94 -15.85 -8.14
CA GLU A 86 -6.36 -15.68 -8.44
C GLU A 86 -6.97 -14.66 -7.49
N LEU A 87 -7.64 -13.64 -8.05
CA LEU A 87 -8.12 -12.47 -7.29
C LEU A 87 -8.89 -12.87 -6.02
N PHE A 88 -9.91 -13.72 -6.12
CA PHE A 88 -10.74 -14.05 -4.95
C PHE A 88 -10.00 -14.89 -3.92
N GLU A 89 -9.09 -15.77 -4.35
CA GLU A 89 -8.23 -16.53 -3.44
C GLU A 89 -7.24 -15.61 -2.72
N ILE A 90 -6.66 -14.62 -3.42
CA ILE A 90 -5.83 -13.58 -2.79
C ILE A 90 -6.62 -12.87 -1.69
N LEU A 91 -7.87 -12.43 -1.96
CA LEU A 91 -8.69 -11.77 -0.95
C LEU A 91 -9.00 -12.68 0.24
N ASP A 92 -9.23 -13.96 0.00
CA ASP A 92 -9.49 -14.96 1.05
C ASP A 92 -8.23 -15.23 1.89
N GLU A 93 -7.05 -15.34 1.27
CA GLU A 93 -5.77 -15.48 1.96
C GLU A 93 -5.48 -14.27 2.86
N ILE A 94 -5.69 -13.05 2.37
CA ILE A 94 -5.53 -11.83 3.18
C ILE A 94 -6.47 -11.88 4.39
N LYS A 95 -7.75 -12.22 4.18
CA LYS A 95 -8.75 -12.27 5.26
C LYS A 95 -8.50 -13.40 6.25
N SER A 96 -7.97 -14.54 5.82
CA SER A 96 -7.61 -15.65 6.72
C SER A 96 -6.53 -15.28 7.74
N GLN A 97 -5.77 -14.22 7.47
CA GLN A 97 -4.73 -13.67 8.33
C GLN A 97 -5.19 -12.44 9.14
N ASP A 98 -6.50 -12.16 9.19
CA ASP A 98 -7.07 -10.91 9.73
C ASP A 98 -6.48 -9.64 9.06
N GLY A 99 -5.99 -9.79 7.83
CA GLY A 99 -5.39 -8.72 7.06
C GLY A 99 -6.40 -7.69 6.57
N ILE A 100 -5.90 -6.48 6.36
CA ILE A 100 -6.68 -5.37 5.82
C ILE A 100 -6.46 -5.28 4.32
N ILE A 101 -7.57 -5.24 3.58
CA ILE A 101 -7.62 -5.02 2.13
C ILE A 101 -7.90 -3.55 1.89
N ALA A 102 -6.90 -2.82 1.40
CA ALA A 102 -7.03 -1.41 1.06
C ALA A 102 -6.81 -1.18 -0.43
N LEU A 103 -7.52 -0.20 -0.99
CA LEU A 103 -7.35 0.22 -2.38
C LEU A 103 -6.31 1.34 -2.46
N PRO A 104 -5.08 1.08 -2.98
CA PRO A 104 -4.11 2.14 -3.23
C PRO A 104 -4.54 2.96 -4.44
N HIS A 105 -4.33 4.29 -4.36
CA HIS A 105 -4.50 5.27 -5.44
C HIS A 105 -5.60 4.92 -6.50
N PRO A 106 -6.84 4.57 -6.09
CA PRO A 106 -7.77 3.78 -6.95
C PRO A 106 -8.34 4.52 -8.16
N PHE A 107 -8.15 5.83 -8.22
CA PHE A 107 -8.59 6.70 -9.31
C PHE A 107 -7.42 7.29 -10.09
N ASP A 108 -6.18 6.87 -9.82
CA ASP A 108 -5.03 7.19 -10.64
C ASP A 108 -5.27 6.66 -12.07
N PRO A 109 -5.08 7.48 -13.12
CA PRO A 109 -5.38 7.08 -14.50
C PRO A 109 -4.43 6.01 -15.07
N PHE A 110 -3.29 5.77 -14.43
CA PHE A 110 -2.28 4.81 -14.87
C PHE A 110 -2.29 3.52 -14.04
N LYS A 111 -2.67 3.59 -12.76
CA LYS A 111 -2.65 2.45 -11.83
C LYS A 111 -4.04 1.95 -11.40
N GLY A 112 -5.03 2.84 -11.33
CA GLY A 112 -6.36 2.54 -10.81
C GLY A 112 -7.34 1.98 -11.85
N ASN A 113 -8.22 1.07 -11.41
CA ASN A 113 -9.31 0.55 -12.25
C ASN A 113 -10.66 0.53 -11.50
N PRO A 114 -11.40 1.66 -11.49
CA PRO A 114 -12.66 1.77 -10.76
C PRO A 114 -13.76 0.78 -11.20
N LYS A 115 -13.66 0.17 -12.37
CA LYS A 115 -14.61 -0.85 -12.83
C LYS A 115 -14.34 -2.18 -12.13
N GLU A 116 -13.08 -2.61 -12.10
CA GLU A 116 -12.67 -3.86 -11.46
C GLU A 116 -12.78 -3.78 -9.93
N ILE A 117 -12.41 -2.64 -9.35
CA ILE A 117 -12.57 -2.36 -7.92
C ILE A 117 -14.01 -2.56 -7.44
N ARG A 118 -15.01 -2.18 -8.25
CA ARG A 118 -16.43 -2.34 -7.87
C ARG A 118 -16.84 -3.81 -7.73
N LYS A 119 -16.14 -4.75 -8.39
CA LYS A 119 -16.43 -6.18 -8.30
C LYS A 119 -16.04 -6.77 -6.94
N ILE A 120 -15.10 -6.15 -6.25
CA ILE A 120 -14.58 -6.62 -4.95
C ILE A 120 -14.96 -5.70 -3.79
N LEU A 121 -15.83 -4.71 -4.02
CA LEU A 121 -16.11 -3.64 -3.05
C LEU A 121 -16.57 -4.16 -1.69
N GLU A 122 -17.33 -5.24 -1.66
CA GLU A 122 -17.82 -5.88 -0.42
C GLU A 122 -16.72 -6.51 0.43
N ARG A 123 -15.52 -6.68 -0.14
CA ARG A 123 -14.33 -7.25 0.52
C ARG A 123 -13.31 -6.20 0.94
N VAL A 124 -13.50 -4.94 0.52
CA VAL A 124 -12.57 -3.84 0.78
C VAL A 124 -12.84 -3.23 2.14
N ASP A 125 -11.79 -3.02 2.93
CA ASP A 125 -11.89 -2.39 4.25
C ASP A 125 -11.59 -0.88 4.20
N ALA A 126 -10.66 -0.48 3.34
CA ALA A 126 -10.16 0.88 3.30
C ALA A 126 -9.76 1.37 1.91
N VAL A 127 -9.60 2.68 1.80
CA VAL A 127 -9.19 3.37 0.57
C VAL A 127 -8.06 4.33 0.89
N GLU A 128 -7.03 4.35 0.06
CA GLU A 128 -6.04 5.42 0.07
C GLU A 128 -6.66 6.70 -0.49
N VAL A 129 -7.12 7.56 0.42
CA VAL A 129 -7.80 8.82 0.07
C VAL A 129 -6.82 9.95 -0.22
N PHE A 130 -5.56 9.79 0.19
CA PHE A 130 -4.48 10.70 -0.13
C PHE A 130 -3.19 9.95 -0.42
N ASN A 131 -2.82 9.94 -1.69
CA ASN A 131 -1.52 9.49 -2.18
C ASN A 131 -0.71 10.70 -2.67
N SER A 132 0.58 10.81 -2.32
CA SER A 132 1.39 11.98 -2.73
C SER A 132 1.94 11.93 -4.16
N ARG A 133 1.88 10.77 -4.82
CA ARG A 133 2.37 10.56 -6.20
C ARG A 133 1.27 10.62 -7.26
N VAL A 134 -0.01 10.66 -6.88
CA VAL A 134 -1.07 10.79 -7.89
C VAL A 134 -0.91 12.11 -8.65
N PRO A 135 -1.06 12.12 -10.00
CA PRO A 135 -0.72 13.28 -10.83
C PRO A 135 -1.53 14.55 -10.55
N ALA A 136 -2.74 14.41 -10.01
CA ALA A 136 -3.64 15.53 -9.77
C ALA A 136 -4.53 15.30 -8.54
N SER A 137 -4.73 16.38 -7.77
CA SER A 137 -5.53 16.35 -6.53
C SER A 137 -6.99 15.92 -6.73
N VAL A 138 -7.50 15.96 -7.97
CA VAL A 138 -8.85 15.46 -8.29
C VAL A 138 -8.99 13.96 -8.02
N TYR A 139 -7.92 13.16 -8.17
CA TYR A 139 -7.96 11.72 -7.94
C TYR A 139 -8.06 11.40 -6.44
N ASN A 140 -7.29 12.09 -5.59
CA ASN A 140 -7.46 12.03 -4.13
C ASN A 140 -8.86 12.48 -3.69
N ARG A 141 -9.42 13.55 -4.29
CA ARG A 141 -10.81 13.98 -4.00
C ARG A 141 -11.84 12.91 -4.38
N LYS A 142 -11.65 12.23 -5.52
CA LYS A 142 -12.50 11.10 -5.94
C LYS A 142 -12.39 9.93 -4.95
N ALA A 143 -11.18 9.59 -4.51
CA ALA A 143 -10.93 8.55 -3.52
C ALA A 143 -11.63 8.86 -2.19
N LEU A 144 -11.51 10.09 -1.69
CA LEU A 144 -12.20 10.54 -0.48
C LEU A 144 -13.73 10.46 -0.61
N SER A 145 -14.29 10.94 -1.73
CA SER A 145 -15.73 10.88 -1.97
C SER A 145 -16.23 9.44 -2.08
N PHE A 146 -15.44 8.55 -2.69
CA PHE A 146 -15.75 7.14 -2.82
C PHE A 146 -15.75 6.45 -1.46
N ALA A 147 -14.71 6.65 -0.65
CA ALA A 147 -14.62 6.08 0.70
C ALA A 147 -15.81 6.52 1.57
N LYS A 148 -16.15 7.82 1.57
CA LYS A 148 -17.32 8.35 2.30
C LYS A 148 -18.63 7.73 1.84
N LYS A 149 -18.84 7.62 0.53
CA LYS A 149 -20.07 7.07 -0.05
C LYS A 149 -20.30 5.62 0.36
N HIS A 150 -19.22 4.85 0.52
CA HIS A 150 -19.28 3.42 0.79
C HIS A 150 -18.97 3.05 2.25
N GLY A 151 -18.76 4.03 3.13
CA GLY A 151 -18.46 3.79 4.55
C GLY A 151 -17.13 3.08 4.79
N LEU A 152 -16.16 3.24 3.89
CA LEU A 152 -14.85 2.57 3.96
C LEU A 152 -13.88 3.34 4.86
N GLY A 153 -12.93 2.61 5.46
CA GLY A 153 -11.78 3.19 6.13
C GLY A 153 -10.97 4.09 5.20
N MET A 154 -10.27 5.06 5.75
CA MET A 154 -9.48 6.02 4.98
C MET A 154 -8.04 5.98 5.44
N ILE A 155 -7.12 5.74 4.50
CA ILE A 155 -5.68 5.76 4.76
C ILE A 155 -5.00 6.80 3.86
N GLY A 156 -3.80 7.22 4.25
CA GLY A 156 -2.91 8.05 3.45
C GLY A 156 -1.54 7.40 3.29
N GLY A 157 -0.88 7.66 2.16
CA GLY A 157 0.40 7.04 1.83
C GLY A 157 1.26 7.89 0.91
N SER A 158 2.56 7.84 1.12
CA SER A 158 3.52 8.53 0.26
C SER A 158 3.72 7.82 -1.08
N ASP A 159 3.45 6.51 -1.15
CA ASP A 159 3.80 5.65 -2.29
C ASP A 159 5.30 5.79 -2.61
N ALA A 160 6.12 5.86 -1.55
CA ALA A 160 7.50 6.32 -1.68
C ALA A 160 8.37 5.28 -2.39
N HIS A 161 8.96 5.67 -3.52
CA HIS A 161 9.95 4.85 -4.26
C HIS A 161 11.38 5.36 -4.08
N THR A 162 11.53 6.55 -3.52
CA THR A 162 12.81 7.09 -3.07
C THR A 162 12.74 7.44 -1.58
N GLU A 163 13.86 7.34 -0.86
CA GLU A 163 13.87 7.60 0.59
C GLU A 163 13.41 9.03 0.95
N ARG A 164 13.56 9.97 0.02
CA ARG A 164 13.14 11.37 0.19
C ARG A 164 11.63 11.53 0.15
N GLU A 165 10.90 10.64 -0.52
CA GLU A 165 9.44 10.68 -0.62
C GLU A 165 8.73 10.17 0.64
N VAL A 166 9.43 9.36 1.44
CA VAL A 166 8.88 8.76 2.67
C VAL A 166 8.29 9.84 3.56
N GLY A 167 6.98 9.79 3.83
CA GLY A 167 6.29 10.76 4.67
C GLY A 167 5.89 12.07 3.97
N ASN A 168 5.96 12.15 2.63
CA ASN A 168 5.28 13.22 1.87
C ASN A 168 3.74 13.16 2.02
N ALA A 169 3.22 12.00 2.43
CA ALA A 169 1.86 11.79 2.91
C ALA A 169 1.85 10.70 3.98
N TYR A 170 0.98 10.86 4.97
CA TYR A 170 0.82 9.97 6.11
C TYR A 170 -0.61 10.11 6.68
N THR A 171 -0.96 9.27 7.66
CA THR A 171 -2.24 9.30 8.38
C THR A 171 -2.00 9.45 9.87
#